data_AF-A0A5P0YTY2-F1
#
_entry.id   AF-A0A5P0YTY2-F1
#
_cell.length_a   1.000
_cell.length_b   1.000
_cell.length_c   1.000
_cell.angle_alpha   90.00
_cell.angle_beta   90.00
_cell.angle_gamma   90.00
#
_symmetry.space_group_name_H-M   'P 1'
#
loop_
_entity.id
_entity.type
_entity.pdbx_description
1 polymer ?
#
loop_
_entity_poly.entity_id
_entity_poly.type
_entity_poly.pdbx_seq_one_letter_code
_entity_poly.pdbx_strand_id
1 'polypeptide(L)'
;MSLTTDGRAPGPVRFYLICDRGDCQERICFDLVISEPPPDQDEDLFGNLLHEASAAAPYINERGWILIEGGEGYWCPKCHA
;
A
#
# COMPACT_ATOMS: atom_id res chain seq x y z
N MET A 1 3.02 -7.73 5.92
CA MET A 1 2.79 -7.79 4.47
C MET A 1 3.00 -6.42 3.85
N SER A 2 3.93 -6.32 2.89
CA SER A 2 4.17 -5.12 2.09
C SER A 2 3.02 -4.88 1.10
N LEU A 3 2.71 -3.61 0.82
CA LEU A 3 1.78 -3.19 -0.24
C LEU A 3 2.30 -3.65 -1.59
N THR A 4 1.80 -4.79 -2.06
CA THR A 4 1.99 -5.23 -3.44
C THR A 4 0.71 -4.91 -4.21
N THR A 5 0.88 -4.47 -5.44
CA THR A 5 -0.24 -4.11 -6.31
C THR A 5 -0.13 -4.90 -7.61
N ASP A 6 -1.26 -5.39 -8.13
CA ASP A 6 -1.32 -6.07 -9.44
C ASP A 6 -1.33 -5.05 -10.61
N GLY A 7 -1.06 -3.78 -10.33
CA GLY A 7 -1.24 -2.66 -11.25
C GLY A 7 -0.15 -2.57 -12.31
N ARG A 8 -0.42 -1.80 -13.38
CA ARG A 8 0.59 -1.37 -14.38
C ARG A 8 0.63 0.16 -14.40
N ALA A 9 1.82 0.72 -14.29
CA ALA A 9 2.06 2.14 -14.50
C ALA A 9 2.29 2.48 -15.99
N PRO A 10 2.00 3.72 -16.42
CA PRO A 10 1.15 4.68 -15.73
C PRO A 10 -0.31 4.18 -15.77
N GLY A 11 -1.06 4.39 -14.68
CA GLY A 11 -2.42 3.89 -14.63
C GLY A 11 -3.03 3.78 -13.23
N PRO A 12 -4.32 3.43 -13.15
CA PRO A 12 -4.97 3.17 -11.88
C PRO A 12 -4.41 1.91 -11.24
N VAL A 13 -4.09 2.01 -9.95
CA VAL A 13 -3.58 0.93 -9.12
C VAL A 13 -4.50 0.78 -7.90
N ARG A 14 -4.96 -0.45 -7.65
CA ARG A 14 -5.83 -0.75 -6.51
C ARG A 14 -5.00 -1.24 -5.33
N PHE A 15 -5.18 -0.57 -4.19
CA PHE A 15 -4.57 -0.90 -2.92
C PHE A 15 -5.57 -1.65 -2.04
N TYR A 16 -5.09 -2.73 -1.42
CA TYR A 16 -5.83 -3.51 -0.42
C TYR A 16 -5.06 -3.49 0.89
N LEU A 17 -5.67 -2.95 1.94
CA LEU A 17 -5.09 -2.93 3.29
C LEU A 17 -5.92 -3.77 4.24
N ILE A 18 -5.22 -4.49 5.11
CA ILE A 18 -5.76 -5.33 6.17
C ILE A 18 -5.05 -4.94 7.45
N CYS A 19 -5.77 -4.84 8.57
CA CYS A 19 -5.15 -4.57 9.85
C CYS A 19 -4.39 -5.81 10.36
N ASP A 20 -3.11 -5.66 10.72
CA ASP A 20 -2.27 -6.77 11.20
C ASP A 20 -2.51 -7.13 12.68
N ARG A 21 -3.47 -6.48 13.35
CA ARG A 21 -3.86 -6.85 14.72
C ARG A 21 -4.65 -8.15 14.68
N GLY A 22 -4.22 -9.19 15.42
CA GLY A 22 -4.68 -10.58 15.27
C GLY A 22 -6.20 -10.84 15.27
N ASP A 23 -7.01 -9.98 15.89
CA ASP A 23 -8.48 -10.12 15.93
C ASP A 23 -9.23 -9.02 15.17
N CYS A 24 -8.51 -8.12 14.50
CA CYS A 24 -9.11 -7.01 13.76
C CYS A 24 -9.45 -7.43 12.33
N GLN A 25 -10.71 -7.26 11.95
CA GLN A 25 -11.21 -7.55 10.60
C GLN A 25 -11.32 -6.29 9.72
N GLU A 26 -10.77 -5.16 10.19
CA GLU A 26 -10.80 -3.91 9.45
C GLU A 26 -9.95 -4.04 8.19
N ARG A 27 -10.54 -3.61 7.07
CA ARG A 27 -9.93 -3.65 5.74
C ARG A 27 -10.40 -2.46 4.95
N ILE A 28 -9.52 -1.90 4.12
CA ILE A 28 -9.89 -0.87 3.16
C ILE A 28 -9.34 -1.19 1.78
N CYS A 29 -10.07 -0.75 0.77
CA CYS A 29 -9.68 -0.83 -0.62
C CYS A 29 -9.82 0.55 -1.25
N PHE A 30 -8.85 0.97 -2.05
CA PHE A 30 -8.92 2.24 -2.77
C PHE A 30 -8.08 2.20 -4.04
N ASP A 31 -8.42 3.08 -4.98
CA ASP A 31 -7.72 3.22 -6.25
C ASP A 31 -6.89 4.51 -6.23
N LEU A 32 -5.64 4.42 -6.69
CA LEU A 32 -4.72 5.54 -6.84
C LEU A 32 -4.14 5.53 -8.26
N VAL A 33 -4.14 6.69 -8.92
CA VAL A 33 -3.54 6.82 -10.26
C VAL A 33 -2.06 7.13 -10.09
N ILE A 34 -1.22 6.22 -10.56
CA ILE A 34 0.23 6.45 -10.62
C ILE A 34 0.55 7.08 -11.98
N SER A 35 1.05 8.31 -11.95
CA SER A 35 1.34 9.11 -13.14
C SER A 35 2.71 8.82 -13.76
N GLU A 36 3.61 8.22 -12.99
CA GLU A 36 4.98 7.89 -13.44
C GLU A 36 5.02 6.49 -14.05
N PRO A 37 5.81 6.27 -15.12
CA PRO A 37 6.00 4.94 -15.70
C PRO A 37 6.78 4.01 -14.75
N PRO A 38 6.69 2.68 -14.94
CA PRO A 38 7.45 1.73 -14.13
C PRO A 38 8.96 1.85 -14.34
N PRO A 39 9.78 1.56 -13.30
CA PRO A 39 11.22 1.41 -13.48
C PRO A 39 11.51 0.25 -14.44
N ASP A 40 12.71 0.24 -15.03
CA ASP A 40 13.10 -0.80 -15.98
C ASP A 40 13.14 -2.18 -15.28
N GLN A 41 12.94 -3.26 -16.06
CA GLN A 41 12.82 -4.62 -15.53
C GLN A 41 14.03 -5.10 -14.71
N ASP A 42 15.22 -4.56 -14.98
CA ASP A 42 16.44 -4.87 -14.22
C ASP A 42 16.43 -4.22 -12.82
N GLU A 43 15.66 -3.15 -12.64
CA GLU A 43 15.43 -2.45 -11.38
C GLU A 43 14.15 -2.96 -10.68
N ASP A 44 13.20 -3.51 -11.43
CA ASP A 44 11.98 -4.18 -10.95
C ASP A 44 12.19 -5.70 -10.79
N LEU A 45 12.94 -6.08 -9.75
CA LEU A 45 13.30 -7.48 -9.41
C LEU A 45 12.10 -8.43 -9.24
N PHE A 46 10.88 -7.93 -9.10
CA PHE A 46 9.68 -8.76 -8.90
C PHE A 46 8.63 -8.61 -10.01
N GLY A 47 8.90 -7.83 -11.06
CA GLY A 47 7.95 -7.59 -12.17
C GLY A 47 6.59 -7.06 -11.70
N ASN A 48 6.57 -6.49 -10.51
CA ASN A 48 5.40 -6.00 -9.82
C ASN A 48 5.77 -4.60 -9.36
N LEU A 49 4.89 -3.64 -9.64
CA LEU A 49 4.98 -2.30 -9.10
C LEU A 49 5.12 -2.36 -7.57
N LEU A 50 6.36 -2.40 -7.08
CA LEU A 50 6.80 -1.76 -5.84
C LEU A 50 6.84 -0.25 -6.06
N HIS A 51 5.96 0.32 -6.89
CA HIS A 51 5.72 1.76 -6.82
C HIS A 51 5.23 2.00 -5.42
N GLU A 52 6.10 2.72 -4.73
CA GLU A 52 6.24 2.60 -3.31
C GLU A 52 4.87 2.76 -2.63
N ALA A 53 4.61 1.87 -1.69
CA ALA A 53 3.73 2.12 -0.56
C ALA A 53 3.77 3.59 -0.07
N SER A 54 4.93 4.24 -0.20
CA SER A 54 5.18 5.65 0.13
C SER A 54 4.23 6.61 -0.61
N ALA A 55 3.91 6.37 -1.89
CA ALA A 55 3.02 7.24 -2.67
C ALA A 55 1.58 7.17 -2.17
N ALA A 56 1.18 6.00 -1.66
CA ALA A 56 -0.10 5.81 -0.99
C ALA A 56 -0.06 6.25 0.49
N ALA A 57 1.12 6.40 1.10
CA ALA A 57 1.25 6.68 2.53
C ALA A 57 0.48 7.93 3.00
N PRO A 58 0.48 9.07 2.27
CA PRO A 58 -0.36 10.22 2.64
C PRO A 58 -1.85 9.85 2.68
N TYR A 59 -2.33 9.11 1.68
CA TYR A 59 -3.73 8.72 1.54
C TYR A 59 -4.18 7.67 2.57
N ILE A 60 -3.24 6.82 3.00
CA ILE A 60 -3.40 5.84 4.07
C ILE A 60 -3.47 6.58 5.42
N ASN A 61 -2.56 7.52 5.65
CA ASN A 61 -2.53 8.36 6.85
C ASN A 61 -3.79 9.22 7.01
N GLU A 62 -4.31 9.81 5.93
CA GLU A 62 -5.57 10.57 5.91
C GLU A 62 -6.77 9.74 6.40
N ARG A 63 -6.72 8.41 6.22
CA ARG A 63 -7.74 7.49 6.72
C ARG A 63 -7.50 7.01 8.15
N GLY A 64 -6.45 7.52 8.80
CA GLY A 64 -6.03 7.11 10.13
C GLY A 64 -5.42 5.72 10.17
N TRP A 65 -4.89 5.22 9.06
CA TRP A 65 -4.10 4.00 9.08
C TRP A 65 -2.64 4.36 9.29
N ILE A 66 -1.94 3.63 10.16
CA ILE A 66 -0.51 3.85 10.41
C ILE A 66 0.31 2.67 9.92
N LEU A 67 1.46 2.96 9.33
CA LEU A 67 2.47 1.97 8.99
C LEU A 67 3.20 1.54 10.28
N ILE A 68 3.31 0.24 10.51
CA ILE A 68 4.07 -0.32 11.64
C ILE A 68 5.57 -0.09 11.37
N GLU A 69 6.32 0.26 12.42
CA GLU A 69 7.79 0.40 12.34
C GLU A 69 8.42 -0.82 11.68
N GLY A 70 9.29 -0.58 10.69
CA GLY A 70 9.85 -1.63 9.83
C GLY A 70 9.11 -1.83 8.51
N GLY A 71 7.95 -1.18 8.30
CA GLY A 71 7.24 -1.20 7.02
C GLY A 71 6.54 -2.52 6.70
N GLU A 72 6.45 -3.42 7.68
CA GLU A 72 5.95 -4.77 7.48
C GLU A 72 4.44 -4.91 7.72
N GLY A 73 3.71 -3.84 8.05
CA GLY A 73 2.27 -3.96 8.29
C GLY A 73 1.57 -2.66 8.63
N TYR A 74 0.27 -2.75 8.91
CA TYR A 74 -0.59 -1.60 9.16
C TYR A 74 -1.52 -1.80 10.36
N TRP A 75 -1.72 -0.73 11.14
CA TRP A 75 -2.80 -0.65 12.13
C TRP A 75 -3.90 0.30 11.66
N CYS A 76 -5.14 -0.16 11.76
CA CYS A 76 -6.31 0.63 11.43
C CYS A 76 -6.61 1.67 12.53
N PRO A 77 -7.48 2.67 12.26
CA PRO A 77 -7.91 3.67 13.24
C PRO A 77 -8.35 3.12 14.58
N LYS A 78 -9.00 1.96 14.58
CA LYS A 78 -9.55 1.35 15.80
C LYS A 78 -8.49 0.66 16.67
N CYS A 79 -7.37 0.23 16.06
CA CYS A 79 -6.36 -0.59 16.73
C CYS A 79 -5.11 0.17 17.15
N HIS A 80 -4.92 1.39 16.62
CA HIS A 80 -3.82 2.27 17.02
C HIS A 80 -4.27 3.49 17.84
N ALA A 81 -5.58 3.73 17.94
CA ALA A 81 -6.16 4.75 18.82
C ALA A 81 -5.95 4.42 20.31
#